data_AF-A0A1H3R0P0-F1
#
_entry.id   AF-A0A1H3R0P0-F1
#
_cell.length_a   1.000
_cell.length_b   1.000
_cell.length_c   1.000
_cell.angle_alpha   90.00
_cell.angle_beta   90.00
_cell.angle_gamma   90.00
#
_symmetry.space_group_name_H-M   'P 1'
#
loop_
_entity.id
_entity.type
_entity.pdbx_description
1 polymer ?
#
loop_
_entity_poly.entity_id
_entity_poly.type
_entity_poly.pdbx_seq_one_letter_code
_entity_poly.pdbx_strand_id
1 'polypeptide(L)'
;MCALREWLLEKQNFRCAYCQMPITSVQLGHCELDHVLPKAPSSKLNRKLARSNAPEHRYHTFGYTRFKFVPQNLAVTCKQCNTFKGSFDPLSDRTKSPGKLPYVPVAYCWVHPQLHDYTQHISIDQEWFYKGLSKQGSNTIRVCKLDKAEVVSRKRQADALVAQSDDLEDFLIKYGAQFENIGATQGIVALTSNYGIDAATADEITAMFADYNSSKGAEAFCRTLTAALEFVRNASVAAASPQTVNEH
;
A
#
# COMPACT_ATOMS: atom_id res chain seq x y z
N MET A 1 14.50 -13.06 2.53
CA MET A 1 13.68 -11.89 2.90
C MET A 1 14.47 -11.00 3.86
N CYS A 2 14.21 -9.69 3.92
CA CYS A 2 14.91 -8.80 4.86
C CYS A 2 14.08 -8.67 6.15
N ALA A 3 14.59 -9.22 7.26
CA ALA A 3 13.90 -9.37 8.55
C ALA A 3 13.20 -8.10 9.07
N LEU A 4 13.70 -6.91 8.73
CA LEU A 4 13.09 -5.64 9.14
C LEU A 4 11.69 -5.40 8.53
N ARG A 5 11.47 -5.79 7.27
CA ARG A 5 10.20 -5.55 6.58
C ARG A 5 9.10 -6.45 7.14
N GLU A 6 9.42 -7.73 7.36
CA GLU A 6 8.51 -8.70 7.99
C GLU A 6 8.10 -8.21 9.38
N TRP A 7 9.08 -7.85 10.22
CA TRP A 7 8.82 -7.32 11.55
C TRP A 7 7.91 -6.08 11.55
N LEU A 8 8.12 -5.13 10.62
CA LEU A 8 7.24 -3.97 10.48
C LEU A 8 5.82 -4.35 10.04
N LEU A 9 5.68 -5.33 9.13
CA LEU A 9 4.36 -5.79 8.68
C LEU A 9 3.58 -6.49 9.78
N GLU A 10 4.23 -7.35 10.57
CA GLU A 10 3.62 -7.96 11.74
C GLU A 10 3.10 -6.89 12.70
N LYS A 11 3.91 -5.86 13.00
CA LYS A 11 3.50 -4.71 13.83
C LYS A 11 2.36 -3.90 13.24
N GLN A 12 2.21 -3.90 11.91
CA GLN A 12 1.15 -3.20 11.19
C GLN A 12 -0.02 -4.12 10.82
N ASN A 13 -0.10 -5.34 11.37
CA ASN A 13 -1.13 -6.32 11.06
C ASN A 13 -1.29 -6.56 9.55
N PHE A 14 -0.16 -6.62 8.83
CA PHE A 14 -0.10 -6.82 7.38
C PHE A 14 -0.93 -5.81 6.60
N ARG A 15 -0.95 -4.54 7.04
CA ARG A 15 -1.66 -3.44 6.40
C ARG A 15 -0.74 -2.27 6.11
N CYS A 16 -1.10 -1.49 5.10
CA CYS A 16 -0.48 -0.20 4.86
C CYS A 16 -0.68 0.71 6.07
N ALA A 17 0.40 1.31 6.56
CA ALA A 17 0.37 2.18 7.73
C ALA A 17 -0.61 3.36 7.64
N TYR A 18 -0.93 3.82 6.42
CA TYR A 18 -1.77 5.01 6.20
C TYR A 18 -3.18 4.69 5.74
N CYS A 19 -3.34 3.90 4.68
CA CYS A 19 -4.67 3.56 4.17
C CYS A 19 -5.27 2.31 4.82
N GLN A 20 -4.51 1.54 5.62
CA GLN A 20 -4.97 0.30 6.25
C GLN A 20 -5.43 -0.80 5.26
N MET A 21 -5.21 -0.62 3.95
CA MET A 21 -5.41 -1.69 2.97
C MET A 21 -4.46 -2.86 3.28
N PRO A 22 -4.93 -4.11 3.17
CA PRO A 22 -4.08 -5.29 3.34
C PRO A 22 -2.87 -5.25 2.40
N ILE A 23 -1.73 -5.72 2.90
CA ILE A 23 -0.50 -5.97 2.14
C ILE A 23 -0.30 -7.47 2.15
N THR A 24 -0.70 -8.10 1.04
CA THR A 24 -0.69 -9.56 0.86
C THR A 24 0.60 -10.08 0.25
N SER A 25 1.38 -9.22 -0.43
CA SER A 25 2.70 -9.54 -0.97
C SER A 25 3.77 -8.63 -0.37
N VAL A 26 4.84 -9.26 0.13
CA VAL A 26 6.05 -8.60 0.65
C VAL A 26 7.06 -8.26 -0.44
N GLN A 27 6.76 -8.63 -1.70
CA GLN A 27 7.64 -8.40 -2.82
C GLN A 27 7.88 -6.90 -3.08
N LEU A 28 9.08 -6.61 -3.59
CA LEU A 28 9.47 -5.25 -3.97
C LEU A 28 8.56 -4.75 -5.10
N GLY A 29 8.01 -3.54 -4.96
CA GLY A 29 7.10 -2.92 -5.93
C GLY A 29 5.62 -2.96 -5.52
N HIS A 30 5.23 -3.89 -4.63
CA HIS A 30 3.86 -4.00 -4.11
C HIS A 30 3.67 -3.15 -2.84
N CYS A 31 4.71 -3.11 -1.99
CA CYS A 31 4.79 -2.25 -0.83
C CYS A 31 6.15 -1.59 -0.68
N GLU A 32 6.17 -0.40 -0.08
CA GLU A 32 7.32 0.47 0.07
C GLU A 32 7.67 0.67 1.54
N LEU A 33 8.98 0.77 1.81
CA LEU A 33 9.48 1.17 3.11
C LEU A 33 9.55 2.72 3.16
N ASP A 34 8.53 3.31 3.78
CA ASP A 34 8.44 4.76 3.98
C ASP A 34 9.22 5.19 5.23
N HIS A 35 9.66 6.45 5.20
CA HIS A 35 10.26 7.11 6.35
C HIS A 35 9.28 8.16 6.87
N VAL A 36 8.80 8.01 8.11
CA VAL A 36 7.85 8.94 8.74
C VAL A 36 8.39 10.38 8.67
N LEU A 37 9.63 10.59 9.14
CA LEU A 37 10.38 11.81 8.93
C LEU A 37 11.22 11.71 7.65
N PRO A 38 11.22 12.75 6.78
CA PRO A 38 11.99 12.75 5.54
C PRO A 38 13.47 12.41 5.75
N LYS A 39 14.01 11.42 5.03
CA LYS A 39 15.40 10.95 5.19
C LYS A 39 16.47 11.91 4.65
N ALA A 40 16.08 12.81 3.77
CA ALA A 40 16.98 13.70 3.02
C ALA A 40 16.27 15.03 2.71
N PRO A 41 17.03 16.08 2.34
CA PRO A 41 16.45 17.32 1.86
C PRO A 41 15.50 17.08 0.68
N SER A 42 14.43 17.87 0.59
CA SER A 42 13.57 17.80 -0.60
C SER A 42 14.27 18.41 -1.83
N SER A 43 13.96 17.89 -3.01
CA SER A 43 14.60 18.31 -4.28
C SER A 43 14.39 19.79 -4.59
N LYS A 44 13.24 20.35 -4.23
CA LYS A 44 12.89 21.77 -4.38
C LYS A 44 12.87 22.47 -3.01
N LEU A 45 13.95 22.36 -2.24
CA LEU A 45 14.05 22.95 -0.90
C LEU A 45 14.05 24.49 -0.96
N ASN A 46 13.09 25.11 -0.27
CA ASN A 46 13.16 26.52 0.10
C ASN A 46 13.55 26.63 1.58
N ARG A 47 14.76 27.13 1.85
CA ARG A 47 15.33 27.21 3.20
C ARG A 47 14.52 28.09 4.16
N LYS A 48 13.85 29.14 3.66
CA LYS A 48 13.01 30.03 4.48
C LYS A 48 11.74 29.32 4.92
N LEU A 49 11.13 28.55 4.02
CA LEU A 49 9.90 27.80 4.29
C LEU A 49 10.16 26.52 5.10
N ALA A 50 11.38 26.00 5.07
CA ALA A 50 11.70 24.71 5.68
C ALA A 50 11.58 24.67 7.21
N ARG A 51 11.53 25.82 7.88
CA ARG A 51 11.28 25.92 9.33
C ARG A 51 9.85 26.33 9.67
N SER A 52 9.00 26.56 8.67
CA SER A 52 7.61 26.95 8.87
C SER A 52 6.75 25.73 9.20
N ASN A 53 5.83 25.88 10.17
CA ASN A 53 4.85 24.86 10.51
C ASN A 53 3.59 24.90 9.63
N ALA A 54 3.49 25.89 8.73
CA ALA A 54 2.36 26.02 7.82
C ALA A 54 2.23 24.77 6.91
N PRO A 55 1.02 24.22 6.72
CA PRO A 55 0.80 22.97 6.00
C PRO A 55 1.48 22.86 4.63
N GLU A 56 1.40 23.91 3.83
CA GLU A 56 1.94 24.03 2.48
C GLU A 56 3.48 24.01 2.43
N HIS A 57 4.14 24.41 3.52
CA HIS A 57 5.60 24.48 3.59
C HIS A 57 6.26 23.15 4.01
N ARG A 58 5.47 22.15 4.38
CA ARG A 58 5.96 20.88 4.95
C ARG A 58 6.66 19.97 3.94
N TYR A 59 6.59 20.29 2.64
CA TYR A 59 7.36 19.61 1.59
C TYR A 59 8.74 20.24 1.35
N HIS A 60 9.03 21.40 1.94
CA HIS A 60 10.39 21.96 1.99
C HIS A 60 11.07 21.46 3.26
N THR A 61 11.86 20.39 3.19
CA THR A 61 12.48 19.78 4.37
C THR A 61 14.00 19.73 4.21
N PHE A 62 14.73 19.93 5.31
CA PHE A 62 16.17 19.66 5.35
C PHE A 62 16.48 18.17 5.45
N GLY A 63 15.47 17.34 5.73
CA GLY A 63 15.65 15.93 6.02
C GLY A 63 16.30 15.64 7.36
N TYR A 64 16.19 14.39 7.77
CA TYR A 64 16.63 13.87 9.06
C TYR A 64 17.47 12.61 8.82
N THR A 65 18.60 12.76 8.12
CA THR A 65 19.45 11.63 7.70
C THR A 65 19.90 10.73 8.86
N ARG A 66 20.10 11.31 10.05
CA ARG A 66 20.42 10.56 11.28
C ARG A 66 19.32 9.57 11.72
N PHE A 67 18.07 9.77 11.30
CA PHE A 67 16.95 8.87 11.61
C PHE A 67 16.60 7.91 10.45
N LYS A 68 17.39 7.92 9.37
CA LYS A 68 17.10 7.15 8.15
C LYS A 68 16.92 5.65 8.42
N PHE A 69 17.72 5.07 9.30
CA PHE A 69 17.72 3.63 9.58
C PHE A 69 17.16 3.30 10.97
N VAL A 70 16.51 4.26 11.63
CA VAL A 70 15.90 4.04 12.94
C VAL A 70 14.54 3.36 12.72
N PRO A 71 14.29 2.15 13.28
CA PRO A 71 13.05 1.41 13.03
C PRO A 71 11.76 2.19 13.35
N GLN A 72 11.80 3.06 14.36
CA GLN A 72 10.69 3.92 14.75
C GLN A 72 10.37 5.02 13.74
N ASN A 73 11.30 5.32 12.83
CA ASN A 73 11.10 6.25 11.72
C ASN A 73 10.67 5.54 10.44
N LEU A 74 10.46 4.22 10.46
CA LEU A 74 10.12 3.41 9.30
C LEU A 74 8.70 2.85 9.40
N ALA A 75 8.04 2.74 8.26
CA ALA A 75 6.72 2.12 8.13
C ALA A 75 6.57 1.45 6.77
N VAL A 76 5.77 0.38 6.69
CA VAL A 76 5.44 -0.26 5.41
C VAL A 76 4.16 0.35 4.86
N THR A 77 4.19 0.76 3.59
CA THR A 77 3.09 1.49 2.96
C THR A 77 2.83 0.98 1.55
N CYS A 78 1.62 1.19 1.02
CA CYS A 78 1.40 0.97 -0.40
C CYS A 78 2.10 2.07 -1.22
N LYS A 79 2.44 1.76 -2.48
CA LYS A 79 3.14 2.68 -3.40
C LYS A 79 2.45 4.04 -3.52
N GLN A 80 1.12 4.05 -3.56
CA GLN A 80 0.33 5.27 -3.70
C GLN A 80 0.43 6.17 -2.46
N CYS A 81 0.23 5.60 -1.28
CA CYS A 81 0.35 6.33 -0.02
C CYS A 81 1.77 6.91 0.15
N ASN A 82 2.80 6.11 -0.16
CA ASN A 82 4.19 6.57 -0.15
C ASN A 82 4.42 7.74 -1.13
N THR A 83 3.89 7.61 -2.35
CA THR A 83 3.99 8.64 -3.40
C THR A 83 3.30 9.94 -2.99
N PHE A 84 2.08 9.86 -2.47
CA PHE A 84 1.31 11.05 -2.08
C PHE A 84 1.89 11.77 -0.87
N LYS A 85 2.34 11.01 0.13
CA LYS A 85 3.09 11.57 1.25
C LYS A 85 4.36 12.27 0.78
N GLY A 86 5.13 11.62 -0.09
CA GLY A 86 6.41 12.15 -0.59
C GLY A 86 7.33 12.61 0.54
N SER A 87 7.82 13.85 0.44
CA SER A 87 8.71 14.47 1.44
C SER A 87 7.99 15.27 2.52
N PHE A 88 6.69 15.03 2.75
CA PHE A 88 5.95 15.71 3.81
C PHE A 88 6.62 15.50 5.17
N ASP A 89 6.83 16.58 5.91
CA ASP A 89 7.41 16.59 7.24
C ASP A 89 6.31 16.68 8.32
N PRO A 90 6.05 15.59 9.06
CA PRO A 90 4.95 15.54 10.01
C PRO A 90 5.28 16.09 11.40
N LEU A 91 6.50 16.61 11.67
CA LEU A 91 6.80 17.17 12.99
C LEU A 91 5.90 18.37 13.29
N SER A 92 5.26 18.37 14.46
CA SER A 92 4.40 19.47 14.91
C SER A 92 5.17 20.79 14.99
N ASP A 93 6.42 20.75 15.48
CA ASP A 93 7.34 21.88 15.52
C ASP A 93 8.59 21.62 14.67
N ARG A 94 8.73 22.40 13.59
CA ARG A 94 9.83 22.36 12.61
C ARG A 94 10.78 23.55 12.76
N THR A 95 10.55 24.43 13.75
CA THR A 95 11.42 25.60 13.96
C THR A 95 12.84 25.20 14.32
N LYS A 96 13.00 24.01 14.92
CA LYS A 96 14.27 23.41 15.33
C LYS A 96 14.38 21.98 14.79
N SER A 97 15.61 21.54 14.50
CA SER A 97 15.88 20.15 14.18
C SER A 97 16.12 19.38 15.48
N PRO A 98 15.41 18.28 15.76
CA PRO A 98 15.56 17.56 17.01
C PRO A 98 16.85 16.74 17.01
N GLY A 99 17.54 16.70 18.16
CA GLY A 99 18.77 15.92 18.33
C GLY A 99 18.54 14.39 18.40
N LYS A 100 17.33 13.97 18.81
CA LYS A 100 16.87 12.58 18.88
C LYS A 100 15.53 12.45 18.17
N LEU A 101 15.17 11.24 17.72
CA LEU A 101 13.87 11.00 17.10
C LEU A 101 12.79 11.22 18.17
N PRO A 102 11.85 12.17 17.98
CA PRO A 102 10.76 12.34 18.93
C PRO A 102 9.91 11.08 19.00
N TYR A 103 9.74 10.50 20.18
CA TYR A 103 8.97 9.25 20.36
C TYR A 103 7.78 9.47 21.29
N VAL A 104 7.02 10.54 21.00
CA VAL A 104 5.79 10.89 21.71
C VAL A 104 4.73 11.33 20.69
N PRO A 105 3.45 10.91 20.85
CA PRO A 105 2.39 11.21 19.87
C PRO A 105 2.25 12.69 19.50
N VAL A 106 2.31 13.59 20.50
CA VAL A 106 2.14 15.04 20.33
C VAL A 106 3.20 15.70 19.43
N ALA A 107 4.36 15.06 19.25
CA ALA A 107 5.42 15.57 18.37
C ALA A 107 5.04 15.52 16.88
N TYR A 108 3.94 14.85 16.54
CA TYR A 108 3.52 14.64 15.17
C TYR A 108 2.13 15.26 14.89
N CYS A 109 2.01 16.00 13.79
CA CYS A 109 0.75 16.60 13.36
C CYS A 109 -0.11 15.66 12.51
N TRP A 110 0.23 14.37 12.48
CA TRP A 110 -0.43 13.31 11.72
C TRP A 110 -0.47 12.01 12.52
N VAL A 111 -1.14 10.98 12.02
CA VAL A 111 -1.22 9.67 12.67
C VAL A 111 0.09 8.93 12.46
N HIS A 112 0.97 9.01 13.46
CA HIS A 112 2.21 8.25 13.50
C HIS A 112 1.94 6.73 13.59
N PRO A 113 2.45 5.90 12.66
CA PRO A 113 2.11 4.47 12.55
C PRO A 113 2.34 3.62 13.81
N GLN A 114 3.34 3.98 14.62
CA GLN A 114 3.72 3.20 15.81
C GLN A 114 3.33 3.86 17.15
N LEU A 115 2.89 5.13 17.13
CA LEU A 115 2.68 5.90 18.38
C LEU A 115 1.21 6.24 18.63
N HIS A 116 0.39 6.26 17.59
CA HIS A 116 -1.03 6.52 17.71
C HIS A 116 -1.83 5.24 17.48
N ASP A 117 -2.91 5.07 18.22
CA ASP A 117 -3.97 4.13 17.84
C ASP A 117 -4.74 4.72 16.65
N TYR A 118 -4.53 4.14 15.46
CA TYR A 118 -5.12 4.62 14.21
C TYR A 118 -6.64 4.84 14.33
N THR A 119 -7.35 3.93 15.01
CA THR A 119 -8.81 3.92 15.09
C THR A 119 -9.38 5.07 15.92
N GLN A 120 -8.58 5.64 16.83
CA GLN A 120 -8.95 6.85 17.58
C GLN A 120 -8.82 8.13 16.74
N HIS A 121 -8.11 8.06 15.62
CA HIS A 121 -7.83 9.22 14.78
C HIS A 121 -8.55 9.19 13.43
N ILE A 122 -8.79 8.01 12.86
CA ILE A 122 -9.43 7.81 11.56
C ILE A 122 -10.40 6.63 11.65
N SER A 123 -11.66 6.85 11.29
CA SER A 123 -12.62 5.77 11.05
C SER A 123 -12.67 5.44 9.55
N ILE A 124 -12.78 4.15 9.25
CA ILE A 124 -12.96 3.61 7.89
C ILE A 124 -14.29 2.86 7.89
N ASP A 125 -15.20 3.20 7.00
CA ASP A 125 -16.47 2.47 6.85
C ASP A 125 -16.34 1.27 5.89
N GLN A 126 -17.44 0.55 5.71
CA GLN A 126 -17.49 -0.64 4.85
C GLN A 126 -17.18 -0.32 3.38
N GLU A 127 -17.47 0.90 2.94
CA GLU A 127 -17.19 1.35 1.58
C GLU A 127 -15.82 2.04 1.44
N TRP A 128 -14.97 1.92 2.47
CA TRP A 128 -13.63 2.50 2.56
C TRP A 128 -13.58 4.01 2.45
N PHE A 129 -14.62 4.70 2.91
CA PHE A 129 -14.52 6.12 3.18
C PHE A 129 -13.77 6.38 4.48
N TYR A 130 -12.81 7.30 4.41
CA TYR A 130 -12.00 7.71 5.54
C TYR A 130 -12.57 8.99 6.15
N LYS A 131 -12.82 8.95 7.46
CA LYS A 131 -13.25 10.14 8.22
C LYS A 131 -12.26 10.41 9.35
N GLY A 132 -11.74 11.63 9.38
CA GLY A 132 -10.85 12.08 10.44
C GLY A 132 -11.64 12.32 11.74
N LEU A 133 -11.30 11.60 12.80
CA LEU A 133 -11.83 11.78 14.15
C LEU A 133 -11.00 12.78 14.97
N SER A 134 -9.84 13.20 14.43
CA SER A 134 -8.90 14.12 15.06
C SER A 134 -8.18 14.97 14.01
N LYS A 135 -7.46 16.02 14.47
CA LYS A 135 -6.62 16.85 13.58
C LYS A 135 -5.52 16.03 12.91
N GLN A 136 -4.88 15.11 13.65
CA GLN A 136 -3.88 14.19 13.11
C GLN A 136 -4.47 13.28 12.03
N GLY A 137 -5.68 12.75 12.26
CA GLY A 137 -6.41 11.94 11.31
C GLY A 137 -6.71 12.69 10.02
N SER A 138 -7.34 13.85 10.13
CA SER A 138 -7.67 14.69 8.96
C SER A 138 -6.43 15.11 8.17
N ASN A 139 -5.31 15.40 8.85
CA ASN A 139 -4.05 15.67 8.17
C ASN A 139 -3.51 14.46 7.41
N THR A 140 -3.59 13.27 8.00
CA THR A 140 -3.13 12.03 7.34
C THR A 140 -3.96 11.73 6.10
N ILE A 141 -5.29 11.84 6.20
CA ILE A 141 -6.23 11.68 5.08
C ILE A 141 -5.88 12.65 3.96
N ARG A 142 -5.72 13.94 4.26
CA ARG A 142 -5.40 14.98 3.29
C ARG A 142 -4.04 14.76 2.60
N VAL A 143 -3.00 14.46 3.39
CA VAL A 143 -1.62 14.29 2.88
C VAL A 143 -1.51 13.04 2.01
N CYS A 144 -2.08 11.92 2.48
CA CYS A 144 -2.09 10.67 1.74
C CYS A 144 -3.22 10.58 0.71
N LYS A 145 -4.04 11.64 0.58
CA LYS A 145 -5.17 11.75 -0.37
C LYS A 145 -6.13 10.56 -0.29
N LEU A 146 -6.41 10.09 0.92
CA LEU A 146 -7.28 8.93 1.16
C LEU A 146 -8.75 9.22 0.83
N ASP A 147 -9.11 10.50 0.79
CA ASP A 147 -10.41 11.04 0.39
C ASP A 147 -10.61 11.12 -1.13
N LYS A 148 -9.55 10.95 -1.92
CA LYS A 148 -9.70 10.98 -3.39
C LYS A 148 -10.49 9.77 -3.85
N ALA A 149 -11.48 10.04 -4.70
CA ALA A 149 -12.33 9.03 -5.33
C ALA A 149 -11.51 7.89 -5.95
N GLU A 150 -10.34 8.17 -6.52
CA GLU A 150 -9.44 7.16 -7.12
C GLU A 150 -8.79 6.19 -6.11
N VAL A 151 -8.77 6.47 -4.81
CA VAL A 151 -8.29 5.52 -3.77
C VAL A 151 -9.43 4.59 -3.36
N VAL A 152 -10.60 5.19 -3.14
CA VAL A 152 -11.84 4.49 -2.75
C VAL A 152 -12.43 3.70 -3.92
N SER A 153 -12.31 4.19 -5.16
CA SER A 153 -12.89 3.57 -6.36
C SER A 153 -12.21 2.28 -6.73
N ARG A 154 -10.91 2.10 -6.49
CA ARG A 154 -10.23 0.85 -6.91
C ARG A 154 -10.75 -0.35 -6.16
N LYS A 155 -10.96 -0.17 -4.85
CA LYS A 155 -11.57 -1.21 -4.03
C LYS A 155 -13.02 -1.43 -4.47
N ARG A 156 -13.82 -0.37 -4.58
CA ARG A 156 -15.21 -0.49 -5.06
C ARG A 156 -15.31 -1.13 -6.44
N GLN A 157 -14.39 -0.84 -7.34
CA GLN A 157 -14.34 -1.41 -8.67
C GLN A 157 -13.96 -2.89 -8.60
N ALA A 158 -12.97 -3.26 -7.79
CA ALA A 158 -12.64 -4.66 -7.55
C ALA A 158 -13.83 -5.42 -6.95
N ASP A 159 -14.46 -4.89 -5.90
CA ASP A 159 -15.61 -5.50 -5.24
C ASP A 159 -16.82 -5.59 -6.19
N ALA A 160 -17.09 -4.52 -6.95
CA ALA A 160 -18.16 -4.51 -7.94
C ALA A 160 -17.89 -5.47 -9.10
N LEU A 161 -16.63 -5.66 -9.48
CA LEU A 161 -16.23 -6.63 -10.49
C LEU A 161 -16.42 -8.05 -10.02
N VAL A 162 -15.97 -8.37 -8.80
CA VAL A 162 -16.26 -9.66 -8.18
C VAL A 162 -17.77 -9.92 -8.16
N ALA A 163 -18.57 -8.95 -7.73
CA ALA A 163 -20.02 -9.09 -7.67
C ALA A 163 -20.70 -9.23 -9.04
N GLN A 164 -20.07 -8.72 -10.11
CA GLN A 164 -20.55 -8.82 -11.48
C GLN A 164 -19.99 -10.03 -12.21
N SER A 165 -19.10 -10.80 -11.60
CA SER A 165 -18.42 -11.91 -12.25
C SER A 165 -19.04 -13.24 -11.86
N ASP A 166 -19.40 -14.03 -12.87
CA ASP A 166 -20.04 -15.33 -12.66
C ASP A 166 -19.05 -16.36 -12.12
N ASP A 167 -17.80 -16.29 -12.60
CA ASP A 167 -16.70 -17.16 -12.19
C ASP A 167 -15.35 -16.43 -12.24
N LEU A 168 -14.28 -17.18 -11.98
CA LEU A 168 -12.91 -16.67 -12.01
C LEU A 168 -12.48 -16.19 -13.39
N GLU A 169 -12.86 -16.90 -14.45
CA GLU A 169 -12.45 -16.56 -15.82
C GLU A 169 -13.07 -15.24 -16.25
N ASP A 170 -14.37 -15.09 -16.02
CA ASP A 170 -15.10 -13.84 -16.26
C ASP A 170 -14.56 -12.69 -15.38
N PHE A 171 -14.17 -12.96 -14.14
CA PHE A 171 -13.44 -11.99 -13.32
C PHE A 171 -12.11 -11.57 -13.94
N LEU A 172 -11.26 -12.51 -14.35
CA LEU A 172 -9.95 -12.18 -14.92
C LEU A 172 -10.06 -11.41 -16.24
N ILE A 173 -11.08 -11.70 -17.07
CA ILE A 173 -11.40 -10.92 -18.27
C ILE A 173 -11.68 -9.47 -17.89
N LYS A 174 -12.64 -9.25 -16.98
CA LYS A 174 -13.09 -7.90 -16.62
C LYS A 174 -12.01 -7.15 -15.81
N TYR A 175 -11.29 -7.84 -14.94
CA TYR A 175 -10.16 -7.32 -14.17
C TYR A 175 -9.02 -6.87 -15.08
N GLY A 176 -8.59 -7.73 -16.02
CA GLY A 176 -7.51 -7.40 -16.94
C GLY A 176 -7.84 -6.19 -17.81
N ALA A 177 -9.08 -6.08 -18.28
CA ALA A 177 -9.56 -4.92 -19.05
C ALA A 177 -9.54 -3.61 -18.22
N GLN A 178 -9.64 -3.71 -16.90
CA GLN A 178 -9.68 -2.58 -15.96
C GLN A 178 -8.44 -2.52 -15.06
N PHE A 179 -7.34 -3.17 -15.45
CA PHE A 179 -6.16 -3.32 -14.61
C PHE A 179 -5.56 -1.98 -14.18
N GLU A 180 -5.51 -0.98 -15.07
CA GLU A 180 -5.04 0.39 -14.75
C GLU A 180 -5.84 1.03 -13.60
N ASN A 181 -7.13 0.74 -13.56
CA ASN A 181 -8.05 1.30 -12.59
C ASN A 181 -7.97 0.55 -11.26
N ILE A 182 -7.90 -0.78 -11.28
CA ILE A 182 -7.97 -1.61 -10.05
C ILE A 182 -6.57 -1.80 -9.43
N GLY A 183 -5.59 -2.08 -10.27
CA GLY A 183 -4.21 -2.37 -9.91
C GLY A 183 -3.99 -3.75 -9.30
N ALA A 184 -2.72 -4.12 -9.16
CA ALA A 184 -2.30 -5.42 -8.63
C ALA A 184 -2.80 -5.66 -7.20
N THR A 185 -2.68 -4.68 -6.30
CA THR A 185 -3.06 -4.85 -4.89
C THR A 185 -4.53 -5.24 -4.71
N GLN A 186 -5.46 -4.59 -5.43
CA GLN A 186 -6.88 -4.93 -5.31
C GLN A 186 -7.22 -6.22 -6.07
N GLY A 187 -6.53 -6.51 -7.18
CA GLY A 187 -6.64 -7.80 -7.87
C GLY A 187 -6.27 -8.97 -6.96
N ILE A 188 -5.13 -8.90 -6.25
CA ILE A 188 -4.70 -9.94 -5.32
C ILE A 188 -5.73 -10.15 -4.21
N VAL A 189 -6.26 -9.05 -3.62
CA VAL A 189 -7.30 -9.15 -2.58
C VAL A 189 -8.55 -9.83 -3.13
N ALA A 190 -9.01 -9.45 -4.34
CA ALA A 190 -10.18 -10.07 -4.97
C ALA A 190 -9.97 -11.57 -5.22
N LEU A 191 -8.83 -11.95 -5.82
CA LEU A 191 -8.46 -13.35 -6.12
C LEU A 191 -8.37 -14.21 -4.86
N THR A 192 -7.68 -13.71 -3.83
CA THR A 192 -7.48 -14.45 -2.57
C THR A 192 -8.75 -14.57 -1.75
N SER A 193 -9.55 -13.50 -1.66
CA SER A 193 -10.70 -13.46 -0.74
C SER A 193 -11.97 -14.05 -1.34
N ASN A 194 -12.10 -14.09 -2.67
CA ASN A 194 -13.35 -14.50 -3.33
C ASN A 194 -13.22 -15.74 -4.22
N TYR A 195 -12.00 -16.04 -4.71
CA TYR A 195 -11.77 -17.18 -5.60
C TYR A 195 -10.84 -18.25 -5.00
N GLY A 196 -10.41 -18.09 -3.74
CA GLY A 196 -9.61 -19.08 -3.03
C GLY A 196 -8.20 -19.29 -3.59
N ILE A 197 -7.71 -18.35 -4.40
CA ILE A 197 -6.36 -18.40 -4.98
C ILE A 197 -5.36 -17.99 -3.91
N ASP A 198 -4.27 -18.74 -3.72
CA ASP A 198 -3.26 -18.36 -2.74
C ASP A 198 -2.52 -17.07 -3.13
N ALA A 199 -1.91 -16.41 -2.14
CA ALA A 199 -1.30 -15.10 -2.35
C ALA A 199 -0.15 -15.12 -3.38
N ALA A 200 0.60 -16.22 -3.50
CA ALA A 200 1.70 -16.32 -4.46
C ALA A 200 1.16 -16.44 -5.89
N THR A 201 0.15 -17.30 -6.09
CA THR A 201 -0.49 -17.45 -7.39
C THR A 201 -1.22 -16.17 -7.82
N ALA A 202 -1.89 -15.49 -6.89
CA ALA A 202 -2.53 -14.22 -7.16
C ALA A 202 -1.53 -13.10 -7.54
N ASP A 203 -0.36 -13.06 -6.89
CA ASP A 203 0.70 -12.09 -7.21
C ASP A 203 1.17 -12.25 -8.66
N GLU A 204 1.48 -13.48 -9.08
CA GLU A 204 1.91 -13.82 -10.45
C GLU A 204 0.85 -13.44 -11.49
N ILE A 205 -0.42 -13.78 -11.25
CA ILE A 205 -1.52 -13.40 -12.16
C ILE A 205 -1.56 -11.88 -12.33
N THR A 206 -1.48 -11.12 -11.25
CA THR A 206 -1.52 -9.65 -11.35
C THR A 206 -0.26 -9.06 -11.97
N ALA A 207 0.90 -9.72 -11.84
CA ALA A 207 2.13 -9.34 -12.53
C ALA A 207 2.00 -9.54 -14.05
N MET A 208 1.41 -10.65 -14.51
CA MET A 208 1.12 -10.88 -15.93
C MET A 208 0.26 -9.75 -16.53
N PHE A 209 -0.79 -9.32 -15.83
CA PHE A 209 -1.64 -8.21 -16.28
C PHE A 209 -0.92 -6.84 -16.20
N ALA A 210 0.02 -6.65 -15.27
CA ALA A 210 0.85 -5.44 -15.22
C ALA A 210 1.77 -5.32 -16.44
N ASP A 211 2.41 -6.43 -16.82
CA ASP A 211 3.29 -6.50 -17.99
C ASP A 211 2.49 -6.30 -19.27
N TYR A 212 1.33 -6.94 -19.39
CA TYR A 212 0.39 -6.72 -20.49
C TYR A 212 0.04 -5.24 -20.66
N ASN A 213 -0.33 -4.58 -19.56
CA ASN A 213 -0.83 -3.21 -19.60
C ASN A 213 0.21 -2.21 -20.18
N SER A 214 1.49 -2.58 -20.15
CA SER A 214 2.59 -1.80 -20.73
C SER A 214 2.72 -1.96 -22.25
N SER A 215 2.15 -3.02 -22.84
CA SER A 215 2.30 -3.38 -24.27
C SER A 215 1.07 -3.04 -25.15
N LYS A 216 -0.12 -2.95 -24.54
CA LYS A 216 -1.46 -2.65 -25.12
C LYS A 216 -1.78 -3.33 -26.47
N GLY A 217 -2.72 -4.28 -26.46
CA GLY A 217 -3.29 -4.90 -27.67
C GLY A 217 -4.22 -6.09 -27.38
N ALA A 218 -5.20 -6.37 -28.26
CA ALA A 218 -6.18 -7.44 -28.02
C ALA A 218 -5.54 -8.85 -28.03
N GLU A 219 -4.60 -9.10 -28.93
CA GLU A 219 -3.93 -10.41 -29.02
C GLU A 219 -3.04 -10.67 -27.79
N ALA A 220 -2.33 -9.64 -27.33
CA ALA A 220 -1.53 -9.71 -26.10
C ALA A 220 -2.42 -9.92 -24.86
N PHE A 221 -3.63 -9.35 -24.85
CA PHE A 221 -4.60 -9.57 -23.79
C PHE A 221 -5.02 -11.03 -23.69
N CYS A 222 -5.46 -11.61 -24.82
CA CYS A 222 -5.89 -13.01 -24.86
C CYS A 222 -4.77 -13.95 -24.41
N ARG A 223 -3.53 -13.74 -24.87
CA ARG A 223 -2.38 -14.55 -24.43
C ARG A 223 -2.14 -14.46 -22.92
N THR A 224 -2.26 -13.26 -22.36
CA THR A 224 -2.09 -13.03 -20.91
C THR A 224 -3.18 -13.73 -20.11
N LEU A 225 -4.44 -13.62 -20.56
CA LEU A 225 -5.57 -14.28 -19.94
C LEU A 225 -5.42 -15.81 -19.97
N THR A 226 -5.07 -16.38 -21.12
CA THR A 226 -4.83 -17.83 -21.25
C THR A 226 -3.73 -18.28 -20.30
N ALA A 227 -2.60 -17.56 -20.26
CA ALA A 227 -1.49 -17.88 -19.37
C ALA A 227 -1.89 -17.81 -17.89
N ALA A 228 -2.67 -16.79 -17.49
CA ALA A 228 -3.16 -16.65 -16.12
C ALA A 228 -4.08 -17.82 -15.71
N LEU A 229 -5.01 -18.23 -16.58
CA LEU A 229 -5.92 -19.35 -16.32
C LEU A 229 -5.17 -20.69 -16.25
N GLU A 230 -4.21 -20.93 -17.15
CA GLU A 230 -3.36 -22.12 -17.11
C GLU A 230 -2.52 -22.16 -15.82
N PHE A 231 -2.01 -21.01 -15.38
CA PHE A 231 -1.23 -20.91 -14.16
C PHE A 231 -2.07 -21.28 -12.93
N VAL A 232 -3.31 -20.79 -12.83
CA VAL A 232 -4.25 -21.19 -11.76
C VAL A 232 -4.53 -22.70 -11.79
N ARG A 233 -4.80 -23.26 -12.97
CA ARG A 233 -5.07 -24.70 -13.12
C ARG A 233 -3.87 -25.53 -12.66
N ASN A 234 -2.66 -25.16 -13.07
CA ASN A 234 -1.44 -25.87 -12.70
C ASN A 234 -1.15 -25.78 -11.19
N ALA A 235 -1.36 -24.62 -10.58
CA ALA A 235 -1.23 -24.43 -9.13
C ALA A 235 -2.24 -25.30 -8.34
N SER A 236 -3.47 -25.38 -8.84
CA SER A 236 -4.53 -26.22 -8.25
C SER A 236 -4.20 -27.71 -8.32
N VAL A 237 -3.62 -28.19 -9.43
CA VAL A 237 -3.18 -29.59 -9.59
C VAL A 237 -1.98 -29.92 -8.69
N ALA A 238 -1.03 -29.00 -8.55
CA ALA A 238 0.11 -29.17 -7.67
C ALA A 238 -0.29 -29.28 -6.19
N ALA A 239 -1.30 -28.52 -5.76
CA ALA A 239 -1.86 -28.59 -4.40
C ALA A 239 -2.65 -29.89 -4.12
N ALA A 240 -3.16 -30.57 -5.16
CA ALA A 240 -3.97 -31.78 -5.04
C ALA A 240 -3.17 -33.09 -5.07
N SER A 241 -1.86 -33.06 -5.37
CA SER A 241 -1.01 -34.26 -5.33
C SER A 241 -0.57 -34.58 -3.90
N PRO A 242 -0.95 -35.74 -3.31
CA PRO A 242 -0.50 -36.11 -1.97
C PRO A 242 1.00 -36.37 -1.98
N GLN A 243 1.73 -35.79 -1.02
CA GLN A 243 3.06 -36.30 -0.67
C GLN A 243 2.90 -37.75 -0.22
N THR A 244 3.40 -38.68 -1.02
CA THR A 244 3.59 -40.06 -0.60
C THR A 244 4.57 -40.06 0.56
N VAL A 245 4.05 -40.31 1.76
CA VAL A 245 4.83 -40.60 2.96
C VAL A 245 5.60 -41.88 2.69
N ASN A 246 6.91 -41.77 2.45
CA ASN A 246 7.82 -42.91 2.47
C ASN A 246 8.16 -43.19 3.94
N GLU A 247 7.47 -44.16 4.53
CA GLU A 247 7.96 -44.88 5.71
C GLU A 247 8.96 -45.93 5.26
N HIS A 248 10.24 -45.74 5.59
CA HIS A 248 11.26 -46.80 5.73
C HIS A 248 12.29 -46.39 6.79
#